data_AF-A0A3R9KA52-F1
#
_entry.id   AF-A0A3R9KA52-F1
#
_cell.length_a   1.000
_cell.length_b   1.000
_cell.length_c   1.000
_cell.angle_alpha   90.00
_cell.angle_beta   90.00
_cell.angle_gamma   90.00
#
_symmetry.space_group_name_H-M   'P 1'
#
loop_
_entity.id
_entity.type
_entity.pdbx_description
1 polymer ?
#
loop_
_entity_poly.entity_id
_entity_poly.type
_entity_poly.pdbx_seq_one_letter_code
_entity_poly.pdbx_strand_id
1 'polypeptide(L)'
;MHITKTLNYNQELNSPKSKSSYRDIDIDQATVSMLKQYKHRQVQEAWQLGRSETVVFSDFINEYPNNRTLQTRLRTHFKHADVPNIGFHGFRHTHASLLLNSGIPYKELQHRLGHSQLSMTMDIYSYLSKENAKKTVSFYETALKSL
;
A
#
# COMPACT_ATOMS: atom_id res chain seq x y z
N MET A 1 -5.67 5.82 9.53
CA MET A 1 -4.27 6.27 9.43
C MET A 1 -4.23 7.57 8.65
N HIS A 2 -3.70 8.65 9.24
CA HIS A 2 -3.70 9.97 8.61
C HIS A 2 -2.43 10.21 7.80
N ILE A 3 -2.54 10.43 6.49
CA ILE A 3 -1.41 10.78 5.62
C ILE A 3 -1.28 12.30 5.53
N THR A 4 -0.31 12.86 6.25
CA THR A 4 -0.10 14.33 6.29
C THR A 4 1.33 14.75 5.94
N LYS A 5 2.25 13.78 5.80
CA LYS A 5 3.65 14.02 5.45
C LYS A 5 4.13 13.04 4.38
N THR A 6 5.16 13.44 3.65
CA THR A 6 5.92 12.61 2.71
C THR A 6 7.39 12.68 3.07
N LEU A 7 8.09 11.55 2.97
CA LEU A 7 9.55 11.53 3.02
C LEU A 7 10.08 11.67 1.60
N ASN A 8 10.96 12.63 1.34
CA ASN A 8 11.58 12.80 0.02
C ASN A 8 12.86 11.94 -0.11
N TYR A 9 13.50 11.98 -1.29
CA TYR A 9 14.74 11.22 -1.54
C TYR A 9 15.92 11.67 -0.66
N ASN A 10 15.88 12.92 -0.18
CA ASN A 10 16.88 13.49 0.72
C ASN A 10 16.61 13.16 2.19
N GLN A 11 15.67 12.26 2.48
CA GLN A 11 15.23 11.89 3.84
C GLN A 11 14.60 13.04 4.64
N GLU A 12 14.08 14.07 3.96
CA GLU A 12 13.41 15.19 4.60
C GLU A 12 11.90 14.96 4.62
N LEU A 13 11.29 15.19 5.79
CA LEU A 13 9.86 15.20 5.96
C LEU A 13 9.26 16.49 5.39
N ASN A 14 8.39 16.33 4.40
CA ASN A 14 7.73 17.42 3.70
C ASN A 14 6.20 17.27 3.76
N SER A 15 5.49 18.35 3.48
CA SER A 15 4.06 18.31 3.18
C SER A 15 3.82 17.60 1.84
N PRO A 16 2.77 16.78 1.71
CA PRO A 16 2.39 16.21 0.43
C PRO A 16 2.20 17.28 -0.65
N LYS A 17 2.72 17.01 -1.86
CA LYS A 17 2.73 17.95 -2.99
C LYS A 17 1.34 18.26 -3.54
N SER A 18 0.39 17.33 -3.43
CA SER A 18 -0.97 17.45 -3.97
C SER A 18 -2.01 17.29 -2.88
N LYS A 19 -3.16 17.96 -3.05
CA LYS A 19 -4.33 17.78 -2.16
C LYS A 19 -4.77 16.32 -2.06
N SER A 20 -4.70 15.55 -3.16
CA SER A 20 -5.07 14.12 -3.19
C SER A 20 -4.17 13.22 -2.35
N SER A 21 -2.96 13.67 -2.01
CA SER A 21 -2.03 12.90 -1.20
C SER A 21 -2.39 12.95 0.29
N TYR A 22 -3.05 14.03 0.72
CA TYR A 22 -3.66 14.11 2.05
C TYR A 22 -4.89 13.22 2.07
N ARG A 23 -4.88 12.20 2.93
CA ARG A 23 -5.97 11.23 3.01
C ARG A 23 -5.92 10.45 4.30
N ASP A 24 -7.07 9.91 4.67
CA ASP A 24 -7.19 8.96 5.75
C ASP A 24 -7.41 7.57 5.15
N ILE A 25 -6.62 6.62 5.63
CA ILE A 25 -6.71 5.23 5.20
C ILE A 25 -7.09 4.40 6.41
N ASP A 26 -8.25 3.76 6.33
CA ASP A 26 -8.63 2.75 7.30
C ASP A 26 -7.81 1.47 7.08
N ILE A 27 -7.31 0.99 8.20
CA ILE A 27 -6.51 -0.21 8.34
C ILE A 27 -7.18 -1.09 9.39
N ASP A 28 -7.28 -2.38 9.10
CA ASP A 28 -7.94 -3.32 9.97
C ASP A 28 -7.15 -3.52 11.28
N GLN A 29 -7.86 -4.02 12.29
CA GLN A 29 -7.29 -4.19 13.62
C GLN A 29 -6.15 -5.21 13.67
N ALA A 30 -6.15 -6.22 12.79
CA ALA A 30 -5.08 -7.21 12.73
C ALA A 30 -3.79 -6.57 12.20
N THR A 31 -3.88 -5.77 11.13
CA THR A 31 -2.77 -4.97 10.61
C THR A 31 -2.23 -3.99 11.65
N VAL A 32 -3.11 -3.27 12.37
CA VAL A 32 -2.69 -2.38 13.46
C VAL A 32 -1.93 -3.15 14.54
N SER A 33 -2.43 -4.32 14.92
CA SER A 33 -1.81 -5.16 15.96
C SER A 33 -0.43 -5.66 15.52
N MET A 34 -0.30 -6.11 14.27
CA MET A 34 0.97 -6.50 13.67
C MET A 34 1.99 -5.35 13.67
N LEU A 35 1.59 -4.14 13.27
CA LEU A 35 2.48 -2.97 13.27
C LEU A 35 2.93 -2.58 14.68
N LYS A 36 2.05 -2.70 15.68
CA LYS A 36 2.42 -2.46 17.10
C LYS A 36 3.44 -3.49 17.59
N GLN A 37 3.22 -4.77 17.31
CA GLN A 37 4.17 -5.83 17.68
C GLN A 37 5.52 -5.63 17.00
N TYR A 38 5.51 -5.27 15.72
CA TYR A 38 6.73 -4.97 14.98
C TYR A 38 7.47 -3.78 15.59
N LYS A 39 6.78 -2.66 15.86
CA LYS A 39 7.38 -1.49 16.52
C LYS A 39 7.98 -1.83 17.88
N HIS A 40 7.29 -2.63 18.69
CA HIS A 40 7.80 -3.05 20.00
C HIS A 40 9.12 -3.81 19.86
N ARG A 41 9.21 -4.74 18.91
CA ARG A 41 10.44 -5.47 18.61
C ARG A 41 11.58 -4.54 18.18
N GLN A 42 11.29 -3.58 17.30
CA GLN A 42 12.26 -2.59 16.85
C GLN A 42 12.80 -1.76 18.03
N VAL A 43 11.94 -1.32 18.95
CA VAL A 43 12.38 -0.58 20.15
C VAL A 43 13.28 -1.45 21.04
N GLN A 44 12.94 -2.73 21.24
CA GLN A 44 13.75 -3.64 22.04
C GLN A 44 15.13 -3.90 21.42
N GLU A 45 15.19 -4.15 20.11
CA GLU A 45 16.44 -4.33 19.37
C GLU A 45 17.30 -3.05 19.41
N ALA A 46 16.68 -1.88 19.26
CA ALA A 46 17.38 -0.60 19.34
C ALA A 46 17.97 -0.31 20.72
N TRP A 47 17.27 -0.66 21.80
CA TRP A 47 17.79 -0.50 23.16
C TRP A 47 19.05 -1.32 23.40
N GLN A 48 19.16 -2.52 22.82
CA GLN A 48 20.38 -3.33 22.89
C GLN A 48 21.58 -2.64 22.21
N LEU A 49 21.30 -1.73 21.27
CA LEU A 49 22.29 -0.93 20.56
C LEU A 49 22.50 0.46 21.19
N GLY A 50 21.89 0.74 22.36
CA GLY A 50 21.95 2.05 23.01
C GLY A 50 21.19 3.16 22.28
N ARG A 51 20.19 2.80 21.45
CA ARG A 51 19.39 3.72 20.63
C ARG A 51 17.92 3.72 21.08
N SER A 52 17.18 4.73 20.66
CA SER A 52 15.73 4.79 20.79
C SER A 52 15.10 5.05 19.42
N GLU A 53 14.14 4.22 19.01
CA GLU A 53 13.47 4.32 17.73
C GLU A 53 12.06 4.89 17.89
N THR A 54 11.71 5.87 17.06
CA THR A 54 10.39 6.53 17.10
C THR A 54 9.47 6.07 15.97
N VAL A 55 10.06 5.59 14.86
CA VAL A 55 9.39 5.11 13.66
C VAL A 55 8.97 3.64 13.78
N VAL A 56 8.03 3.21 12.94
CA VAL A 56 7.60 1.79 12.89
C VAL A 56 8.62 0.93 12.15
N PHE A 57 9.18 1.44 11.06
CA PHE A 57 10.16 0.74 10.22
C PHE A 57 11.52 1.42 10.37
N SER A 58 12.44 0.78 11.09
CA SER A 58 13.82 1.26 11.27
C SER A 58 14.81 0.33 10.57
N ASP A 59 15.98 0.86 10.24
CA ASP A 59 17.15 0.07 9.85
C ASP A 59 18.25 0.11 10.93
N PHE A 60 17.98 0.74 12.08
CA PHE A 60 18.89 0.97 13.21
C PHE A 60 20.15 1.78 12.89
N ILE A 61 20.22 2.35 11.69
CA ILE A 61 21.38 3.12 11.21
C ILE A 61 20.94 4.58 11.02
N ASN A 62 19.84 4.78 10.30
CA ASN A 62 19.32 6.09 9.92
C ASN A 62 17.97 6.35 10.63
N GLU A 63 17.56 7.61 10.71
CA GLU A 63 16.23 7.97 11.23
C GLU A 63 15.10 7.35 10.37
N TYR A 64 15.31 7.28 9.05
CA TYR A 64 14.44 6.57 8.12
C TYR A 64 15.26 5.64 7.23
N PRO A 65 14.79 4.40 6.97
CA PRO A 65 15.49 3.48 6.10
C PRO A 65 15.71 4.05 4.69
N ASN A 66 16.91 3.83 4.15
CA ASN A 66 17.21 4.25 2.79
C ASN A 66 16.47 3.37 1.75
N ASN A 67 15.84 4.02 0.76
CA ASN A 67 15.07 3.33 -0.30
C ASN A 67 15.90 2.30 -1.08
N ARG A 68 17.18 2.56 -1.37
CA ARG A 68 18.06 1.61 -2.08
C ARG A 68 18.32 0.35 -1.25
N THR A 69 18.52 0.53 0.06
CA THR A 69 18.70 -0.58 1.01
C THR A 69 17.42 -1.42 1.08
N LEU A 70 16.26 -0.77 1.20
CA LEU A 70 14.96 -1.45 1.19
C LEU A 70 14.72 -2.23 -0.11
N GLN A 71 15.00 -1.64 -1.27
CA GLN A 71 14.86 -2.31 -2.57
C GLN A 71 15.78 -3.53 -2.70
N THR A 72 17.02 -3.41 -2.20
CA THR A 72 17.97 -4.52 -2.21
C THR A 72 17.51 -5.65 -1.30
N ARG A 73 17.06 -5.34 -0.07
CA ARG A 73 16.47 -6.32 0.84
C ARG A 73 15.26 -7.02 0.22
N LEU A 74 14.35 -6.26 -0.39
CA LEU A 74 13.17 -6.81 -1.05
C LEU A 74 13.54 -7.74 -2.22
N ARG A 75 14.51 -7.36 -3.05
CA ARG A 75 15.03 -8.22 -4.14
C ARG A 75 15.58 -9.54 -3.60
N THR A 76 16.31 -9.51 -2.48
CA THR A 76 16.82 -10.73 -1.83
C THR A 76 15.67 -11.62 -1.37
N HIS A 77 14.63 -11.06 -0.76
CA HIS A 77 13.45 -11.83 -0.36
C HIS A 77 12.74 -12.49 -1.55
N PHE A 78 12.56 -11.77 -2.67
CA PHE A 78 12.00 -12.36 -3.88
C PHE A 78 12.84 -13.52 -4.42
N LYS A 79 14.17 -13.36 -4.44
CA LYS A 79 15.09 -14.42 -4.86
C LYS A 79 15.01 -15.65 -3.96
N HIS A 80 14.95 -15.46 -2.64
CA HIS A 80 14.86 -16.58 -1.69
C HIS A 80 13.49 -17.28 -1.72
N ALA A 81 12.43 -16.56 -2.03
CA ALA A 81 11.09 -17.13 -2.18
C ALA A 81 10.88 -17.80 -3.55
N ASP A 82 11.82 -17.66 -4.49
CA ASP A 82 11.73 -18.13 -5.87
C ASP A 82 10.47 -17.63 -6.61
N VAL A 83 10.19 -16.33 -6.48
CA VAL A 83 9.05 -15.70 -7.17
C VAL A 83 9.47 -14.45 -7.95
N PRO A 84 8.69 -14.04 -8.97
CA PRO A 84 8.99 -12.83 -9.73
C PRO A 84 9.08 -11.59 -8.83
N ASN A 85 10.10 -10.76 -9.08
CA ASN A 85 10.26 -9.50 -8.37
C ASN A 85 9.29 -8.45 -8.93
N ILE A 86 8.23 -8.16 -8.18
CA ILE A 86 7.23 -7.14 -8.52
C ILE A 86 7.56 -5.76 -7.94
N GLY A 87 8.64 -5.63 -7.17
CA GLY A 87 9.04 -4.40 -6.47
C GLY A 87 8.01 -3.92 -5.44
N PHE A 88 8.28 -2.76 -4.81
CA PHE A 88 7.35 -2.18 -3.82
C PHE A 88 6.02 -1.73 -4.44
N HIS A 89 6.06 -1.18 -5.66
CA HIS A 89 4.85 -0.80 -6.37
C HIS A 89 3.98 -2.01 -6.73
N GLY A 90 4.57 -3.18 -6.93
CA GLY A 90 3.84 -4.43 -7.15
C GLY A 90 2.82 -4.73 -6.05
N PHE A 91 3.20 -4.60 -4.78
CA PHE A 91 2.27 -4.81 -3.66
C PHE A 91 1.09 -3.84 -3.69
N ARG A 92 1.33 -2.57 -4.06
CA ARG A 92 0.27 -1.58 -4.24
C ARG A 92 -0.66 -1.94 -5.40
N HIS A 93 -0.11 -2.46 -6.49
CA HIS A 93 -0.91 -2.98 -7.61
C HIS A 93 -1.74 -4.19 -7.20
N THR A 94 -1.16 -5.16 -6.50
CA THR A 94 -1.89 -6.32 -5.98
C THR A 94 -3.03 -5.90 -5.06
N HIS A 95 -2.77 -4.99 -4.11
CA HIS A 95 -3.80 -4.45 -3.20
C HIS A 95 -4.98 -3.83 -3.97
N ALA A 96 -4.67 -3.01 -4.98
CA ALA A 96 -5.70 -2.37 -5.79
C ALA A 96 -6.50 -3.36 -6.64
N SER A 97 -5.82 -4.34 -7.27
CA SER A 97 -6.46 -5.39 -8.05
C SER A 97 -7.41 -6.23 -7.19
N LEU A 98 -7.01 -6.60 -5.97
CA LEU A 98 -7.85 -7.36 -5.04
C LEU A 98 -9.11 -6.57 -4.64
N LEU A 99 -8.98 -5.28 -4.33
CA LEU A 99 -10.14 -4.44 -4.01
C LEU A 99 -11.10 -4.29 -5.20
N LEU A 100 -10.57 -4.03 -6.40
CA LEU A 100 -11.41 -3.93 -7.61
C LEU A 100 -12.13 -5.22 -7.94
N ASN A 101 -11.44 -6.36 -7.80
CA ASN A 101 -12.04 -7.68 -8.01
C ASN A 101 -13.10 -8.03 -6.96
N SER A 102 -13.02 -7.41 -5.78
CA SER A 102 -14.04 -7.51 -4.72
C SER A 102 -15.20 -6.53 -4.93
N GLY A 103 -15.22 -5.79 -6.04
CA GLY A 103 -16.31 -4.87 -6.40
C GLY A 103 -16.17 -3.45 -5.84
N ILE A 104 -15.04 -3.09 -5.23
CA ILE A 104 -14.84 -1.73 -4.72
C ILE A 104 -14.86 -0.73 -5.88
N PRO A 105 -15.63 0.37 -5.78
CA PRO A 105 -15.70 1.37 -6.84
C PRO A 105 -14.34 2.03 -7.12
N TYR A 106 -14.07 2.33 -8.38
CA TYR A 106 -12.84 3.01 -8.80
C TYR A 106 -12.58 4.33 -8.08
N LYS A 107 -13.64 5.07 -7.71
CA LYS A 107 -13.52 6.34 -7.01
C LYS A 107 -12.99 6.17 -5.58
N GLU A 108 -13.47 5.14 -4.90
CA GLU A 108 -13.01 4.78 -3.55
C GLU A 108 -11.56 4.27 -3.59
N LEU A 109 -11.24 3.42 -4.58
CA LEU A 109 -9.86 2.99 -4.80
C LEU A 109 -8.93 4.17 -5.11
N GLN A 110 -9.37 5.11 -5.96
CA GLN A 110 -8.61 6.33 -6.29
C GLN A 110 -8.24 7.10 -5.02
N HIS A 111 -9.22 7.32 -4.13
CA HIS A 111 -8.99 8.00 -2.86
C HIS A 111 -8.00 7.22 -1.98
N ARG A 112 -8.21 5.92 -1.78
CA ARG A 112 -7.32 5.07 -0.97
C ARG A 112 -5.87 5.09 -1.46
N LEU A 113 -5.67 5.06 -2.77
CA LEU A 113 -4.35 5.12 -3.39
C LEU A 113 -3.76 6.54 -3.42
N GLY A 114 -4.58 7.59 -3.29
CA GLY A 114 -4.14 8.99 -3.37
C GLY A 114 -3.82 9.46 -4.80
N HIS A 115 -4.38 8.80 -5.82
CA HIS A 115 -4.22 9.22 -7.22
C HIS A 115 -4.97 10.53 -7.45
N SER A 116 -4.31 11.52 -8.04
CA SER A 116 -4.92 12.83 -8.31
C SER A 116 -6.04 12.75 -9.36
N GLN A 117 -5.91 11.86 -10.33
CA GLN A 117 -6.88 11.65 -11.40
C GLN A 117 -7.45 10.23 -11.38
N LEU A 118 -8.73 10.10 -11.71
CA LEU A 118 -9.40 8.80 -11.80
C LEU A 118 -8.88 7.98 -12.99
N SER A 119 -8.55 8.66 -14.11
CA SER A 119 -7.94 8.06 -15.31
C SER A 119 -6.74 7.22 -14.95
N MET A 120 -5.81 7.72 -14.13
CA MET A 120 -4.65 6.95 -13.66
C MET A 120 -5.03 5.60 -13.02
N THR A 121 -6.13 5.55 -12.26
CA THR A 121 -6.60 4.29 -11.66
C THR A 121 -7.27 3.39 -12.70
N MET A 122 -8.11 3.95 -13.57
CA MET A 122 -8.77 3.20 -14.63
C MET A 122 -7.79 2.64 -15.66
N ASP A 123 -6.81 3.43 -16.08
CA ASP A 123 -5.82 3.06 -17.08
C ASP A 123 -4.96 1.88 -16.59
N ILE A 124 -4.48 1.97 -15.35
CA ILE A 124 -3.66 0.92 -14.71
C ILE A 124 -4.44 -0.40 -14.55
N TYR A 125 -5.75 -0.34 -14.28
CA TYR A 125 -6.58 -1.53 -13.98
C TYR A 125 -7.69 -1.78 -15.01
N SER A 126 -7.51 -1.28 -16.24
CA SER A 126 -8.49 -1.34 -17.31
C SER A 126 -8.85 -2.77 -17.73
N TYR A 127 -7.89 -3.69 -17.64
CA TYR A 127 -8.10 -5.12 -17.92
C TYR A 127 -9.10 -5.76 -16.93
N LEU A 128 -9.06 -5.37 -15.65
CA LEU A 128 -10.01 -5.85 -14.64
C LEU A 128 -11.42 -5.31 -14.91
N SER A 129 -11.54 -4.10 -15.45
CA SER A 129 -12.84 -3.54 -15.85
C SER A 129 -13.53 -4.41 -16.89
N LYS A 130 -12.78 -4.93 -17.87
CA LYS A 130 -13.32 -5.83 -18.91
C LYS A 130 -13.82 -7.15 -18.31
N GLU A 131 -13.12 -7.70 -17.32
CA GLU A 131 -13.55 -8.91 -16.62
C GLU A 131 -14.78 -8.63 -15.74
N ASN A 132 -14.78 -7.53 -15.00
CA ASN A 132 -15.90 -7.10 -14.17
C ASN A 132 -17.15 -6.82 -15.00
N ALA A 133 -17.03 -6.23 -16.20
CA ALA A 133 -18.16 -6.00 -17.10
C ALA A 133 -18.89 -7.31 -17.46
N LYS A 134 -18.16 -8.42 -17.65
CA LYS A 134 -18.77 -9.75 -17.87
C LYS A 134 -19.52 -10.22 -16.62
N LYS A 135 -18.99 -9.98 -15.43
CA LYS A 135 -19.66 -10.31 -14.15
C LYS A 135 -20.93 -9.46 -13.97
N THR A 136 -20.91 -8.18 -14.34
CA THR A 136 -22.07 -7.27 -14.23
C THR A 136 -23.27 -7.76 -15.05
N VAL A 137 -23.04 -8.28 -16.26
CA VAL A 137 -24.13 -8.87 -17.08
C VAL A 137 -24.79 -10.04 -16.35
N SER A 138 -23.99 -10.92 -15.75
CA SER A 138 -24.49 -12.06 -14.95
C SER A 138 -25.26 -11.61 -13.69
N PHE A 139 -24.80 -10.57 -13.01
CA PHE A 139 -25.53 -9.99 -11.87
C PHE A 139 -26.87 -9.39 -12.28
N TYR A 140 -26.94 -8.67 -13.40
CA TYR A 140 -28.18 -8.09 -13.91
C TYR A 140 -29.18 -9.18 -14.32
N GLU A 141 -28.73 -10.23 -15.00
CA GLU A 141 -29.57 -11.39 -15.32
C GLU A 141 -30.09 -12.11 -14.07
N THR A 142 -29.27 -12.22 -13.03
CA THR A 142 -29.67 -12.81 -11.75
C THR A 142 -30.72 -11.95 -11.04
N ALA A 143 -30.51 -10.62 -11.01
CA ALA A 143 -31.45 -9.67 -10.42
C ALA A 143 -32.81 -9.68 -11.12
N LEU A 144 -32.82 -9.79 -12.45
CA LEU A 144 -34.05 -9.92 -13.25
C LEU A 144 -34.78 -11.25 -13.02
N LYS A 145 -34.06 -12.35 -12.76
CA LYS A 145 -34.67 -13.65 -12.44
C LYS A 145 -35.23 -13.73 -11.02
N SER A 146 -34.79 -12.84 -10.14
CA SER A 146 -35.26 -12.75 -8.75
C SER A 146 -36.42 -11.76 -8.54
N LEU A 147 -36.83 -11.06 -9.60
CA LEU A 147 -38.05 -10.25 -9.69
C LEU A 147 -39.23 -11.12 -10.10
#